data_AF-A0A1H0W7T9-F1
#
_entry.id   AF-A0A1H0W7T9-F1
#
_cell.length_a   1.000
_cell.length_b   1.000
_cell.length_c   1.000
_cell.angle_alpha   90.00
_cell.angle_beta   90.00
_cell.angle_gamma   90.00
#
_symmetry.space_group_name_H-M   'P 1'
#
loop_
_entity.id
_entity.type
_entity.pdbx_description
1 polymer ?
#
loop_
_entity_poly.entity_id
_entity_poly.type
_entity_poly.pdbx_seq_one_letter_code
_entity_poly.pdbx_strand_id
1 'polypeptide(L)'
;MNTRHVIELSPSGKTFEAGDELLLDAMLASGLSVPFSCRRGACGSCKVVVAEGQYRARQLAPNAPAPCYPLAANEMLLCQSHACGDMRLEIPGWSLDTPALSVEAQVLSKCALSPDIIELVLMPDLPLAVRAGQYLKFRLVDGDSRCFSIANLPAEDDGRLVFQIRQVRGGLFSEAVLGDLEAGDVLQLEGPFGACTWQDVDDSPVVLFATGTGYAGIKPILLSALKRNVEVTLYWGGAQPADFYDRVFLDQSVIDHPRFHWHPVLASQGRVQDVALGHGHHWQVAQVYACGNGAMIRQVREQCLDAGLPAHRFVAEAFVPSGGAGTQAPTPAFDPIWEKIGPRYSFDGMLAARDQSIRALAAIASRLRVGMTTGEALDMAAEQLQAMGASHTWHPTYIRFGADTVRPPREGIDRQRRLRASDIVVVDLGPVWDGYEGDYGDTFVFGDAPLHLGCTTALHEVFDETRDAWLRGLTGRELYDFAEQSAVAKGWRLARNLAGHRLADFPHALFENKELADLDIPPSEMAWVLEIQLCHPTEPIGGFFEDILMLDA
;
A
#
# COMPACT_ATOMS: atom_id res chain seq x y z
N MET A 1 -26.81 -10.02 20.80
CA MET A 1 -26.41 -8.69 21.28
C MET A 1 -24.90 -8.68 21.23
N ASN A 2 -24.28 -7.92 20.32
CA ASN A 2 -22.82 -7.78 20.36
C ASN A 2 -22.49 -6.98 21.62
N THR A 3 -21.85 -7.63 22.58
CA THR A 3 -21.33 -6.97 23.77
C THR A 3 -20.30 -5.96 23.30
N ARG A 4 -20.50 -4.69 23.65
CA ARG A 4 -19.52 -3.63 23.41
C ARG A 4 -18.82 -3.31 24.71
N HIS A 5 -17.54 -3.00 24.60
CA HIS A 5 -16.64 -2.68 25.70
C HIS A 5 -16.20 -1.24 25.60
N VAL A 6 -16.07 -0.58 26.75
CA VAL A 6 -15.59 0.80 26.84
C VAL A 6 -14.07 0.78 27.00
N ILE A 7 -13.38 1.43 26.08
CA ILE A 7 -11.92 1.52 26.08
C ILE A 7 -11.53 2.96 26.41
N GLU A 8 -10.85 3.16 27.53
CA GLU A 8 -10.37 4.44 28.03
C GLU A 8 -8.90 4.67 27.65
N LEU A 9 -8.56 5.87 27.18
CA LEU A 9 -7.21 6.25 26.78
C LEU A 9 -6.57 7.19 27.81
N SER A 10 -5.58 6.69 28.54
CA SER A 10 -4.76 7.43 29.50
C SER A 10 -3.61 8.16 28.78
N PRO A 11 -3.27 9.41 29.18
CA PRO A 11 -3.85 10.19 30.28
C PRO A 11 -5.09 11.02 29.91
N SER A 12 -5.52 10.98 28.64
CA SER A 12 -6.54 11.90 28.12
C SER A 12 -7.96 11.71 28.68
N GLY A 13 -8.26 10.53 29.20
CA GLY A 13 -9.60 10.15 29.66
C GLY A 13 -10.65 10.01 28.55
N LYS A 14 -10.28 10.18 27.26
CA LYS A 14 -11.20 9.92 26.14
C LYS A 14 -11.53 8.44 26.06
N THR A 15 -12.74 8.14 25.61
CA THR A 15 -13.23 6.77 25.51
C THR A 15 -13.75 6.47 24.10
N PHE A 16 -13.67 5.21 23.70
CA PHE A 16 -14.35 4.68 22.53
C PHE A 16 -14.98 3.32 22.84
N GLU A 17 -16.02 2.96 22.10
CA GLU A 17 -16.63 1.63 22.20
C GLU A 17 -15.99 0.68 21.20
N ALA A 18 -15.69 -0.54 21.63
CA ALA A 18 -15.23 -1.62 20.78
C ALA A 18 -16.14 -2.85 20.91
N GLY A 19 -16.64 -3.35 19.78
CA GLY A 19 -17.28 -4.65 19.67
C GLY A 19 -16.27 -5.77 19.42
N ASP A 20 -16.53 -6.56 18.38
CA ASP A 20 -15.66 -7.67 17.97
C ASP A 20 -14.66 -7.30 16.88
N GLU A 21 -14.68 -6.06 16.41
CA GLU A 21 -13.68 -5.48 15.51
C GLU A 21 -12.31 -5.31 16.17
N LEU A 22 -11.28 -4.99 15.38
CA LEU A 22 -9.96 -4.66 15.91
C LEU A 22 -10.00 -3.33 16.64
N LEU A 23 -9.25 -3.21 17.75
CA LEU A 23 -9.19 -2.00 18.56
C LEU A 23 -8.74 -0.77 17.76
N LEU A 24 -7.88 -0.95 16.76
CA LEU A 24 -7.50 0.15 15.86
C LEU A 24 -8.70 0.65 15.05
N ASP A 25 -9.51 -0.25 14.52
CA ASP A 25 -10.65 0.10 13.66
C ASP A 25 -11.77 0.77 14.49
N ALA A 26 -12.07 0.25 15.68
CA ALA A 26 -13.02 0.85 16.62
C ALA A 26 -12.61 2.26 17.04
N MET A 27 -11.32 2.46 17.33
CA MET A 27 -10.77 3.75 17.73
C MET A 27 -10.88 4.79 16.59
N LEU A 28 -10.49 4.41 15.37
CA LEU A 28 -10.58 5.28 14.19
C LEU A 28 -12.03 5.60 13.82
N ALA A 29 -12.93 4.62 13.88
CA ALA A 29 -14.36 4.81 13.61
C ALA A 29 -15.03 5.77 14.61
N SER A 30 -14.48 5.86 15.82
CA SER A 30 -14.92 6.80 16.86
C SER A 30 -14.34 8.20 16.71
N GLY A 31 -13.58 8.45 15.63
CA GLY A 31 -12.95 9.74 15.35
C GLY A 31 -11.69 10.03 16.18
N LEU A 32 -11.20 9.04 16.93
CA LEU A 32 -9.95 9.17 17.69
C LEU A 32 -8.79 8.74 16.80
N SER A 33 -7.87 9.66 16.53
CA SER A 33 -6.65 9.36 15.76
C SER A 33 -5.67 8.57 16.62
N VAL A 34 -4.83 7.74 16.03
CA VAL A 34 -3.70 7.06 16.70
C VAL A 34 -2.62 6.79 15.67
N PRO A 35 -1.32 6.79 16.02
CA PRO A 35 -0.30 6.43 15.05
C PRO A 35 -0.50 4.99 14.56
N PHE A 36 -0.61 4.77 13.25
CA PHE A 36 -0.60 3.45 12.64
C PHE A 36 0.01 3.55 11.24
N SER A 37 0.60 2.46 10.73
CA SER A 37 1.22 2.46 9.41
C SER A 37 0.92 1.18 8.64
N CYS A 38 1.34 0.01 9.15
CA CYS A 38 1.27 -1.21 8.34
C CYS A 38 -0.03 -2.02 8.47
N ARG A 39 -0.83 -1.81 9.53
CA ARG A 39 -2.02 -2.63 9.91
C ARG A 39 -1.81 -4.16 10.03
N ARG A 40 -0.59 -4.65 9.86
CA ARG A 40 -0.20 -6.08 9.83
C ARG A 40 0.70 -6.49 11.00
N GLY A 41 0.80 -5.66 12.03
CA GLY A 41 1.61 -5.96 13.21
C GLY A 41 3.13 -5.94 13.00
N ALA A 42 3.62 -5.31 11.93
CA ALA A 42 5.05 -5.28 11.58
C ALA A 42 5.77 -3.98 11.98
N CYS A 43 5.10 -2.83 11.92
CA CYS A 43 5.71 -1.51 12.15
C CYS A 43 5.74 -1.05 13.61
N GLY A 44 4.83 -1.57 14.45
CA GLY A 44 4.67 -1.12 15.83
C GLY A 44 4.09 0.27 16.05
N SER A 45 3.74 1.03 15.01
CA SER A 45 3.24 2.40 15.18
C SER A 45 1.98 2.48 16.06
N CYS A 46 1.09 1.48 15.99
CA CYS A 46 -0.13 1.41 16.79
C CYS A 46 0.05 0.66 18.13
N LYS A 47 1.29 0.64 18.65
CA LYS A 47 1.62 0.04 19.93
C LYS A 47 1.04 0.86 21.07
N VAL A 48 0.46 0.16 22.04
CA VAL A 48 -0.09 0.74 23.26
C VAL A 48 0.32 -0.12 24.45
N VAL A 49 0.39 0.50 25.62
CA VAL A 49 0.51 -0.15 26.92
C VAL A 49 -0.90 -0.45 27.45
N VAL A 50 -1.12 -1.66 27.93
CA VAL A 50 -2.36 -2.08 28.58
C VAL A 50 -2.21 -1.80 30.08
N ALA A 51 -2.88 -0.74 30.55
CA ALA A 51 -2.90 -0.38 31.97
C ALA A 51 -3.89 -1.26 32.75
N GLU A 52 -5.09 -1.48 32.18
CA GLU A 52 -6.14 -2.33 32.75
C GLU A 52 -6.94 -3.05 31.64
N GLY A 53 -7.55 -4.19 31.99
CA GLY A 53 -8.44 -4.95 31.09
C GLY A 53 -7.78 -6.14 30.40
N GLN A 54 -8.54 -6.83 29.56
CA GLN A 54 -8.11 -8.02 28.83
C GLN A 54 -8.40 -7.88 27.34
N TYR A 55 -7.48 -8.41 26.53
CA TYR A 55 -7.58 -8.44 25.07
C TYR A 55 -7.29 -9.83 24.55
N ARG A 56 -7.74 -10.09 23.33
CA ARG A 56 -7.38 -11.28 22.56
C ARG A 56 -6.68 -10.87 21.28
N ALA A 57 -5.65 -11.61 20.91
CA ALA A 57 -4.99 -11.41 19.63
C ALA A 57 -5.97 -11.71 18.48
N ARG A 58 -5.81 -10.98 17.39
CA ARG A 58 -6.43 -11.28 16.10
C ARG A 58 -6.13 -12.73 15.75
N GLN A 59 -7.16 -13.50 15.38
CA GLN A 59 -6.93 -14.83 14.84
C GLN A 59 -6.28 -14.69 13.47
N LEU A 60 -5.05 -15.18 13.40
CA LEU A 60 -4.29 -15.26 12.16
C LEU A 60 -4.69 -16.53 11.43
N ALA A 61 -4.76 -16.47 10.10
CA ALA A 61 -4.85 -17.69 9.31
C ALA A 61 -3.62 -18.57 9.61
N PRO A 62 -3.71 -19.91 9.54
CA PRO A 62 -2.64 -20.83 9.92
C PRO A 62 -1.26 -20.55 9.30
N ASN A 63 -1.24 -19.90 8.13
CA ASN A 63 -0.03 -19.54 7.38
C ASN A 63 0.22 -18.03 7.29
N ALA A 64 -0.59 -17.19 7.94
CA ALA A 64 -0.37 -15.75 7.94
C ALA A 64 0.87 -15.43 8.78
N PRO A 65 1.79 -14.58 8.27
CA PRO A 65 2.97 -14.19 9.03
C PRO A 65 2.53 -13.57 10.36
N ALA A 66 3.08 -14.09 11.46
CA ALA A 66 2.81 -13.57 12.78
C ALA A 66 3.21 -12.09 12.86
N PRO A 67 2.49 -11.26 13.65
CA PRO A 67 2.94 -9.94 14.02
C PRO A 67 4.39 -10.01 14.48
N CYS A 68 5.29 -9.44 13.68
CA CYS A 68 6.71 -9.53 13.93
C CYS A 68 7.22 -8.41 14.81
N TYR A 69 6.34 -7.51 15.27
CA TYR A 69 6.68 -6.44 16.20
C TYR A 69 6.63 -6.95 17.66
N PRO A 70 7.78 -7.17 18.32
CA PRO A 70 7.92 -7.42 19.75
C PRO A 70 7.18 -6.42 20.63
N LEU A 71 6.54 -6.97 21.64
CA LEU A 71 5.77 -6.27 22.66
C LEU A 71 6.31 -6.69 24.04
N ALA A 72 6.37 -5.76 24.98
CA ALA A 72 6.51 -6.10 26.38
C ALA A 72 5.24 -6.84 26.89
N ALA A 73 5.34 -7.47 28.06
CA ALA A 73 4.25 -8.27 28.62
C ALA A 73 2.94 -7.48 28.83
N ASN A 74 3.04 -6.16 28.97
CA ASN A 74 1.92 -5.22 29.13
C ASN A 74 1.70 -4.37 27.87
N GLU A 75 2.21 -4.74 26.70
CA GLU A 75 2.02 -4.00 25.45
C GLU A 75 1.18 -4.81 24.45
N MET A 76 0.44 -4.11 23.60
CA MET A 76 -0.27 -4.71 22.47
C MET A 76 -0.28 -3.80 21.24
N LEU A 77 -0.62 -4.37 20.08
CA LEU A 77 -0.86 -3.61 18.85
C LEU A 77 -2.36 -3.48 18.63
N LEU A 78 -2.86 -2.25 18.52
CA LEU A 78 -4.27 -2.00 18.24
C LEU A 78 -4.75 -2.69 16.94
N CYS A 79 -3.89 -2.77 15.92
CA CYS A 79 -4.23 -3.43 14.65
C CYS A 79 -4.24 -4.96 14.70
N GLN A 80 -3.88 -5.58 15.84
CA GLN A 80 -3.80 -7.03 16.01
C GLN A 80 -4.55 -7.51 17.26
N SER A 81 -5.40 -6.68 17.87
CA SER A 81 -6.03 -6.97 19.17
C SER A 81 -7.52 -6.62 19.17
N HIS A 82 -8.31 -7.46 19.82
CA HIS A 82 -9.74 -7.24 20.10
C HIS A 82 -9.94 -7.08 21.61
N ALA A 83 -10.91 -6.26 22.01
CA ALA A 83 -11.31 -6.14 23.42
C ALA A 83 -12.02 -7.43 23.90
N CYS A 84 -11.78 -7.83 25.15
CA CYS A 84 -12.54 -8.91 25.82
C CYS A 84 -13.37 -8.38 27.02
N GLY A 85 -13.25 -7.09 27.30
CA GLY A 85 -13.81 -6.39 28.44
C GLY A 85 -13.47 -4.92 28.34
N ASP A 86 -13.96 -4.12 29.28
CA ASP A 86 -13.53 -2.71 29.38
C ASP A 86 -12.02 -2.66 29.65
N MET A 87 -11.33 -1.72 29.01
CA MET A 87 -9.87 -1.61 29.07
C MET A 87 -9.43 -0.18 29.32
N ARG A 88 -8.28 -0.01 29.96
CA ARG A 88 -7.55 1.26 29.99
C ARG A 88 -6.22 1.09 29.27
N LEU A 89 -6.02 1.88 28.23
CA LEU A 89 -4.84 1.84 27.38
C LEU A 89 -4.05 3.13 27.52
N GLU A 90 -2.74 3.04 27.50
CA GLU A 90 -1.81 4.17 27.49
C GLU A 90 -1.00 4.14 26.19
N ILE A 91 -0.71 5.30 25.62
CA ILE A 91 0.11 5.40 24.41
C ILE A 91 1.35 6.22 24.78
N PRO A 92 2.48 5.56 25.13
CA PRO A 92 3.66 6.26 25.62
C PRO A 92 4.13 7.36 24.67
N GLY A 93 4.26 8.58 25.17
CA GLY A 93 4.75 9.73 24.40
C GLY A 93 3.77 10.30 23.36
N TRP A 94 2.50 9.89 23.39
CA TRP A 94 1.44 10.40 22.52
C TRP A 94 0.21 10.81 23.34
N SER A 95 -0.39 11.95 23.00
CA SER A 95 -1.55 12.51 23.70
C SER A 95 -2.65 12.85 22.72
N LEU A 96 -3.87 12.43 23.04
CA LEU A 96 -5.11 12.84 22.36
C LEU A 96 -5.49 14.30 22.63
N ASP A 97 -4.90 14.90 23.66
CA ASP A 97 -5.23 16.25 24.14
C ASP A 97 -4.23 17.30 23.65
N THR A 98 -3.22 16.92 22.86
CA THR A 98 -2.59 17.89 21.98
C THR A 98 -3.57 18.08 20.83
N PRO A 99 -4.38 19.15 20.79
CA PRO A 99 -5.25 19.37 19.65
C PRO A 99 -4.31 19.47 18.46
N ALA A 100 -4.59 18.75 17.38
CA ALA A 100 -3.93 19.05 16.13
C ALA A 100 -4.29 20.51 15.82
N LEU A 101 -3.32 21.42 15.97
CA LEU A 101 -3.55 22.83 15.79
C LEU A 101 -3.75 23.02 14.29
N SER A 102 -4.92 23.53 13.92
CA SER A 102 -5.08 24.15 12.61
C SER A 102 -4.36 25.47 12.67
N VAL A 103 -3.32 25.63 11.86
CA VAL A 103 -2.58 26.88 11.75
C VAL A 103 -2.49 27.30 10.30
N GLU A 104 -2.51 28.60 10.07
CA GLU A 104 -2.14 29.16 8.78
C GLU A 104 -0.63 29.33 8.74
N ALA A 105 -0.02 29.01 7.60
CA ALA A 105 1.41 29.19 7.42
C ALA A 105 1.69 29.90 6.10
N GLN A 106 2.44 30.99 6.18
CA GLN A 106 2.85 31.77 5.02
C GLN A 106 4.07 31.15 4.35
N VAL A 107 4.05 31.03 3.02
CA VAL A 107 5.21 30.62 2.23
C VAL A 107 6.26 31.72 2.26
N LEU A 108 7.45 31.41 2.79
CA LEU A 108 8.60 32.31 2.78
C LEU A 108 9.45 32.12 1.53
N SER A 109 9.70 30.87 1.15
CA SER A 109 10.52 30.54 -0.02
C SER A 109 10.24 29.15 -0.55
N LYS A 110 10.47 28.99 -1.85
CA LYS A 110 10.38 27.73 -2.58
C LYS A 110 11.62 27.58 -3.49
N CYS A 111 12.40 26.52 -3.30
CA CYS A 111 13.67 26.31 -4.00
C CYS A 111 13.80 24.87 -4.49
N ALA A 112 14.30 24.65 -5.71
CA ALA A 112 14.61 23.30 -6.18
C ALA A 112 15.93 22.80 -5.57
N LEU A 113 15.90 21.63 -4.91
CA LEU A 113 17.08 20.93 -4.39
C LEU A 113 17.62 19.90 -5.38
N SER A 114 16.74 19.30 -6.19
CA SER A 114 17.05 18.39 -7.30
C SER A 114 16.02 18.59 -8.42
N PRO A 115 16.10 17.88 -9.56
CA PRO A 115 15.10 17.97 -10.63
C PRO A 115 13.66 17.66 -10.19
N ASP A 116 13.48 16.91 -9.11
CA ASP A 116 12.18 16.46 -8.62
C ASP A 116 11.99 16.66 -7.11
N ILE A 117 12.87 17.42 -6.44
CA ILE A 117 12.73 17.74 -5.01
C ILE A 117 12.71 19.26 -4.83
N ILE A 118 11.69 19.74 -4.13
CA ILE A 118 11.51 21.14 -3.78
C ILE A 118 11.64 21.30 -2.26
N GLU A 119 12.43 22.28 -1.84
CA GLU A 119 12.39 22.82 -0.50
C GLU A 119 11.30 23.90 -0.40
N LEU A 120 10.42 23.74 0.57
CA LEU A 120 9.38 24.71 0.90
C LEU A 120 9.59 25.18 2.34
N VAL A 121 9.71 26.49 2.54
CA VAL A 121 9.88 27.10 3.86
C VAL A 121 8.63 27.89 4.21
N LEU A 122 8.01 27.56 5.33
CA LEU A 122 6.77 28.17 5.81
C LEU A 122 6.97 28.85 7.17
N MET A 123 6.24 29.93 7.41
CA MET A 123 6.13 30.58 8.72
C MET A 123 4.71 30.40 9.27
N PRO A 124 4.50 29.62 10.33
CA PRO A 124 3.18 29.48 10.94
C PRO A 124 2.79 30.79 11.65
N ASP A 125 1.51 31.12 11.62
CA ASP A 125 0.91 32.28 12.31
C ASP A 125 0.94 32.13 13.84
N LEU A 126 1.04 30.89 14.32
CA LEU A 126 1.14 30.51 15.71
C LEU A 126 2.35 29.58 15.95
N PRO A 127 3.09 29.76 17.06
CA PRO A 127 4.19 28.85 17.40
C PRO A 127 3.73 27.40 17.54
N LEU A 128 4.40 26.48 16.84
CA LEU A 128 4.17 25.04 16.96
C LEU A 128 5.26 24.39 17.80
N ALA A 129 4.86 23.65 18.84
CA ALA A 129 5.77 22.80 19.61
C ALA A 129 6.03 21.50 18.86
N VAL A 130 7.07 21.48 18.02
CA VAL A 130 7.43 20.35 17.16
C VAL A 130 8.56 19.53 17.79
N ARG A 131 8.38 18.21 17.85
CA ARG A 131 9.46 17.26 18.17
C ARG A 131 10.18 16.85 16.90
N ALA A 132 11.50 16.66 17.00
CA ALA A 132 12.33 16.22 15.89
C ALA A 132 11.82 14.88 15.31
N GLY A 133 11.48 14.86 14.02
CA GLY A 133 10.91 13.70 13.32
C GLY A 133 9.40 13.76 13.09
N GLN A 134 8.71 14.78 13.62
CA GLN A 134 7.28 14.99 13.35
C GLN A 134 7.01 15.56 11.95
N TYR A 135 5.75 15.44 11.54
CA TYR A 135 5.24 15.94 10.27
C TYR A 135 3.98 16.79 10.46
N LEU A 136 3.60 17.52 9.41
CA LEU A 136 2.34 18.26 9.34
C LEU A 136 1.49 17.75 8.17
N LYS A 137 0.17 17.86 8.32
CA LYS A 137 -0.78 17.68 7.23
C LYS A 137 -1.03 19.01 6.56
N PHE A 138 -0.89 19.06 5.24
CA PHE A 138 -1.23 20.19 4.41
C PHE A 138 -2.66 19.97 3.93
N ARG A 139 -3.59 20.88 4.28
CA ARG A 139 -4.94 20.85 3.75
C ARG A 139 -4.99 21.38 2.34
N LEU A 140 -5.66 20.64 1.47
CA LEU A 140 -5.95 21.02 0.10
C LEU A 140 -7.34 21.66 0.01
N VAL A 141 -7.56 22.44 -1.05
CA VAL A 141 -8.81 23.19 -1.26
C VAL A 141 -10.02 22.26 -1.46
N ASP A 142 -9.78 21.04 -1.94
CA ASP A 142 -10.78 19.98 -2.14
C ASP A 142 -11.12 19.19 -0.86
N GLY A 143 -10.51 19.53 0.28
CA GLY A 143 -10.70 18.85 1.57
C GLY A 143 -9.78 17.66 1.80
N ASP A 144 -8.93 17.30 0.83
CA ASP A 144 -7.91 16.26 0.99
C ASP A 144 -6.70 16.79 1.79
N SER A 145 -5.79 15.90 2.21
CA SER A 145 -4.59 16.31 2.95
C SER A 145 -3.34 15.49 2.58
N ARG A 146 -2.18 16.11 2.75
CA ARG A 146 -0.88 15.50 2.45
C ARG A 146 0.06 15.62 3.64
N CYS A 147 0.71 14.51 4.01
CA CYS A 147 1.65 14.50 5.13
C CYS A 147 3.07 14.81 4.65
N PHE A 148 3.70 15.86 5.20
CA PHE A 148 5.09 16.17 4.93
C PHE A 148 5.88 16.34 6.23
N SER A 149 6.97 15.59 6.35
CA SER A 149 7.88 15.67 7.49
C SER A 149 8.58 17.03 7.55
N ILE A 150 8.72 17.55 8.76
CA ILE A 150 9.46 18.78 9.03
C ILE A 150 10.95 18.44 9.01
N ALA A 151 11.70 19.02 8.09
CA ALA A 151 13.10 18.71 7.81
C ALA A 151 14.11 19.50 8.67
N ASN A 152 13.64 20.47 9.45
CA ASN A 152 14.47 21.28 10.36
C ASN A 152 14.03 21.12 11.83
N LEU A 153 14.71 21.84 12.73
CA LEU A 153 14.32 22.02 14.13
C LEU A 153 13.72 23.43 14.28
N PRO A 154 12.38 23.60 14.28
CA PRO A 154 11.77 24.94 14.24
C PRO A 154 12.20 25.84 15.41
N ALA A 155 12.42 25.26 16.59
CA ALA A 155 12.91 25.99 17.76
C ALA A 155 14.32 26.59 17.60
N GLU A 156 15.08 26.15 16.61
CA GLU A 156 16.44 26.62 16.29
C GLU A 156 16.50 27.41 14.97
N ASP A 157 15.35 27.62 14.34
CA ASP A 157 15.21 28.27 13.03
C ASP A 157 14.08 29.32 13.08
N ASP A 158 14.01 30.07 14.17
CA ASP A 158 13.06 31.17 14.40
C ASP A 158 11.58 30.79 14.15
N GLY A 159 11.21 29.53 14.42
CA GLY A 159 9.86 29.01 14.21
C GLY A 159 9.53 28.61 12.77
N ARG A 160 10.48 28.73 11.83
CA ARG A 160 10.29 28.32 10.43
C ARG A 160 10.12 26.82 10.32
N LEU A 161 9.29 26.41 9.37
CA LEU A 161 9.03 25.02 9.02
C LEU A 161 9.62 24.75 7.65
N VAL A 162 10.60 23.85 7.57
CA VAL A 162 11.23 23.45 6.31
C VAL A 162 10.70 22.08 5.88
N PHE A 163 10.31 21.95 4.62
CA PHE A 163 9.84 20.70 4.04
C PHE A 163 10.63 20.37 2.78
N GLN A 164 10.90 19.09 2.55
CA GLN A 164 11.61 18.59 1.36
C GLN A 164 10.70 17.62 0.61
N ILE A 165 10.05 18.13 -0.43
CA ILE A 165 8.88 17.52 -1.05
C ILE A 165 9.27 17.00 -2.43
N ARG A 166 8.95 15.73 -2.72
CA ARG A 166 9.13 15.16 -4.07
C ARG A 166 8.00 15.59 -4.98
N GLN A 167 8.35 16.08 -6.15
CA GLN A 167 7.46 16.29 -7.28
C GLN A 167 7.15 14.95 -7.94
N VAL A 168 5.92 14.50 -7.75
CA VAL A 168 5.35 13.35 -8.45
C VAL A 168 4.61 13.88 -9.67
N ARG A 169 4.94 13.40 -10.87
CA ARG A 169 4.20 13.73 -12.10
C ARG A 169 2.76 13.23 -11.99
N GLY A 170 1.78 14.06 -12.32
CA GLY A 170 0.35 13.80 -12.09
C GLY A 170 -0.07 13.91 -10.61
N GLY A 171 0.85 14.31 -9.72
CA GLY A 171 0.59 14.46 -8.30
C GLY A 171 -0.19 15.74 -7.98
N LEU A 172 -1.40 15.57 -7.46
CA LEU A 172 -2.35 16.63 -7.06
C LEU A 172 -1.72 17.84 -6.36
N PHE A 173 -0.89 17.56 -5.36
CA PHE A 173 -0.25 18.60 -4.57
C PHE A 173 1.10 19.03 -5.12
N SER A 174 1.88 18.09 -5.65
CA SER A 174 3.29 18.32 -5.94
C SER A 174 3.55 18.97 -7.30
N GLU A 175 2.59 18.87 -8.23
CA GLU A 175 2.66 19.52 -9.54
C GLU A 175 1.81 20.80 -9.60
N ALA A 176 0.52 20.75 -9.22
CA ALA A 176 -0.36 21.92 -9.30
C ALA A 176 -0.11 22.91 -8.15
N VAL A 177 -0.37 22.51 -6.90
CA VAL A 177 -0.25 23.42 -5.75
C VAL A 177 1.20 23.86 -5.56
N LEU A 178 2.14 22.92 -5.45
CA LEU A 178 3.55 23.24 -5.23
C LEU A 178 4.18 23.96 -6.43
N GLY A 179 3.73 23.71 -7.66
CA GLY A 179 4.18 24.42 -8.85
C GLY A 179 3.81 25.90 -8.82
N ASP A 180 2.58 26.21 -8.42
CA ASP A 180 2.03 27.57 -8.42
C ASP A 180 2.31 28.37 -7.14
N LEU A 181 2.70 27.71 -6.03
CA LEU A 181 2.98 28.42 -4.77
C LEU A 181 4.09 29.47 -4.91
N GLU A 182 3.79 30.71 -4.55
CA GLU A 182 4.74 31.82 -4.49
C GLU A 182 4.99 32.28 -3.05
N ALA A 183 6.09 33.01 -2.85
CA ALA A 183 6.34 33.63 -1.56
C ALA A 183 5.22 34.64 -1.23
N GLY A 184 4.64 34.51 -0.05
CA GLY A 184 3.48 35.29 0.38
C GLY A 184 2.18 34.50 0.48
N ASP A 185 2.06 33.39 -0.26
CA ASP A 185 0.87 32.52 -0.20
C ASP A 185 0.67 31.91 1.18
N VAL A 186 -0.58 31.55 1.49
CA VAL A 186 -0.95 30.99 2.79
C VAL A 186 -1.48 29.57 2.62
N LEU A 187 -0.96 28.65 3.43
CA LEU A 187 -1.36 27.25 3.48
C LEU A 187 -2.01 26.94 4.83
N GLN A 188 -3.03 26.08 4.81
CA GLN A 188 -3.64 25.55 6.02
C GLN A 188 -2.93 24.26 6.43
N LEU A 189 -2.34 24.25 7.61
CA LEU A 189 -1.62 23.11 8.17
C LEU A 189 -2.34 22.56 9.39
N GLU A 190 -2.18 21.25 9.61
CA GLU A 190 -2.66 20.58 10.81
C GLU A 190 -1.55 19.72 11.43
N GLY A 191 -1.39 19.82 12.75
CA GLY A 191 -0.54 18.95 13.56
C GLY A 191 0.16 19.72 14.71
N PRO A 192 1.37 19.31 15.14
CA PRO A 192 2.24 18.27 14.57
C PRO A 192 1.78 16.83 14.85
N PHE A 193 2.14 15.92 13.94
CA PHE A 193 1.86 14.48 14.00
C PHE A 193 3.15 13.65 13.91
N GLY A 194 3.03 12.34 14.09
CA GLY A 194 4.15 11.40 13.92
C GLY A 194 4.71 10.90 15.25
N ALA A 195 5.06 9.61 15.26
CA ALA A 195 5.59 8.91 16.44
C ALA A 195 7.08 8.59 16.29
N CYS A 196 7.62 8.63 15.07
CA CYS A 196 9.05 8.48 14.81
C CYS A 196 9.81 9.75 15.17
N THR A 197 9.88 10.02 16.48
CA THR A 197 10.50 11.22 17.02
C THR A 197 11.78 10.89 17.75
N TRP A 198 12.69 11.87 17.82
CA TRP A 198 13.87 11.77 18.67
C TRP A 198 13.45 11.38 20.10
N GLN A 199 13.97 10.24 20.53
CA GLN A 199 13.88 9.76 21.91
C GLN A 199 15.07 10.33 22.67
N ASP A 200 14.86 10.71 23.92
CA ASP A 200 15.96 11.03 24.83
C ASP A 200 16.74 9.77 25.14
N VAL A 201 17.63 9.44 24.21
CA VAL A 201 18.56 8.32 24.33
C VAL A 201 19.66 8.67 25.31
N ASP A 202 20.16 7.64 25.99
CA ASP A 202 21.48 7.63 26.62
C ASP A 202 22.59 7.88 25.57
N ASP A 203 23.85 7.79 25.95
CA ASP A 203 25.00 7.98 25.04
C ASP A 203 25.16 6.86 23.99
N SER A 204 24.09 6.13 23.68
CA SER A 204 24.09 5.04 22.71
C SER A 204 24.30 5.53 21.27
N PRO A 205 24.98 4.73 20.43
CA PRO A 205 25.16 5.05 19.03
C PRO A 205 23.82 5.02 18.29
N VAL A 206 23.64 5.97 17.37
CA VAL A 206 22.42 6.13 16.58
C VAL A 206 22.67 5.67 15.15
N VAL A 207 21.79 4.83 14.61
CA VAL A 207 21.82 4.43 13.20
C VAL A 207 20.54 4.89 12.52
N LEU A 208 20.70 5.68 11.47
CA LEU A 208 19.61 6.31 10.73
C LEU A 208 19.48 5.68 9.35
N PHE A 209 18.25 5.35 8.96
CA PHE A 209 17.94 4.80 7.64
C PHE A 209 16.90 5.68 6.94
N ALA A 210 17.21 6.07 5.71
CA ALA A 210 16.32 6.85 4.86
C ALA A 210 16.26 6.26 3.45
N THR A 211 15.11 6.39 2.77
CA THR A 211 15.02 6.23 1.31
C THR A 211 14.23 7.36 0.69
N GLY A 212 14.71 7.93 -0.42
CA GLY A 212 14.04 9.05 -1.08
C GLY A 212 13.83 10.23 -0.13
N THR A 213 12.64 10.82 -0.12
CA THR A 213 12.25 11.92 0.80
C THR A 213 12.01 11.48 2.24
N GLY A 214 12.14 10.19 2.58
CA GLY A 214 12.23 9.76 3.98
C GLY A 214 13.37 10.44 4.75
N TYR A 215 14.38 10.94 4.03
CA TYR A 215 15.42 11.80 4.59
C TYR A 215 14.86 13.04 5.30
N ALA A 216 13.77 13.64 4.82
CA ALA A 216 13.14 14.80 5.47
C ALA A 216 12.71 14.50 6.91
N GLY A 217 12.17 13.30 7.17
CA GLY A 217 11.81 12.87 8.53
C GLY A 217 13.02 12.49 9.40
N ILE A 218 14.11 12.04 8.78
CA ILE A 218 15.34 11.67 9.48
C ILE A 218 16.24 12.88 9.79
N LYS A 219 16.25 13.91 8.94
CA LYS A 219 17.09 15.11 9.10
C LYS A 219 16.95 15.78 10.49
N PRO A 220 15.75 16.04 11.05
CA PRO A 220 15.65 16.61 12.40
C PRO A 220 16.18 15.68 13.51
N ILE A 221 16.06 14.36 13.33
CA ILE A 221 16.63 13.35 14.24
C ILE A 221 18.16 13.40 14.17
N LEU A 222 18.72 13.50 12.95
CA LEU A 222 20.15 13.72 12.73
C LEU A 222 20.63 15.01 13.39
N LEU A 223 19.95 16.15 13.18
CA LEU A 223 20.32 17.42 13.79
C LEU A 223 20.34 17.34 15.33
N SER A 224 19.36 16.64 15.91
CA SER A 224 19.30 16.39 17.36
C SER A 224 20.49 15.54 17.84
N ALA A 225 20.86 14.51 17.07
CA ALA A 225 22.02 13.68 17.35
C ALA A 225 23.34 14.47 17.29
N LEU A 226 23.53 15.28 16.25
CA LEU A 226 24.71 16.13 16.08
C LEU A 226 24.85 17.15 17.22
N LYS A 227 23.74 17.76 17.64
CA LYS A 227 23.70 18.72 18.75
C LYS A 227 24.07 18.09 20.09
N ARG A 228 23.60 16.87 20.34
CA ARG A 228 24.01 16.11 21.53
C ARG A 228 25.40 15.51 21.41
N ASN A 229 25.99 15.60 20.22
CA ASN A 229 27.24 14.96 19.90
C ASN A 229 27.15 13.47 20.29
N VAL A 230 26.16 12.74 19.79
CA VAL A 230 26.17 11.28 19.91
C VAL A 230 26.85 10.68 18.69
N GLU A 231 27.36 9.46 18.80
CA GLU A 231 27.82 8.73 17.62
C GLU A 231 26.62 8.46 16.71
N VAL A 232 26.70 8.86 15.44
CA VAL A 232 25.58 8.73 14.52
C VAL A 232 26.04 8.32 13.12
N THR A 233 25.38 7.33 12.53
CA THR A 233 25.60 6.93 11.14
C THR A 233 24.31 6.97 10.33
N LEU A 234 24.31 7.67 9.19
CA LEU A 234 23.18 7.74 8.26
C LEU A 234 23.41 6.87 7.02
N TYR A 235 22.45 6.00 6.71
CA TYR A 235 22.36 5.29 5.42
C TYR A 235 21.18 5.85 4.63
N TRP A 236 21.47 6.48 3.50
CA TRP A 236 20.44 7.06 2.63
C TRP A 236 20.40 6.33 1.29
N GLY A 237 19.26 5.73 0.98
CA GLY A 237 19.00 5.03 -0.27
C GLY A 237 18.35 5.92 -1.33
N GLY A 238 18.91 5.90 -2.55
CA GLY A 238 18.41 6.64 -3.71
C GLY A 238 18.49 5.81 -5.00
N ALA A 239 17.66 6.10 -5.98
CA ALA A 239 17.70 5.44 -7.29
C ALA A 239 18.83 6.02 -8.18
N GLN A 240 19.11 7.32 -8.02
CA GLN A 240 20.07 8.08 -8.82
C GLN A 240 20.87 9.05 -7.95
N PRO A 241 22.07 9.50 -8.38
CA PRO A 241 22.91 10.40 -7.59
C PRO A 241 22.22 11.71 -7.18
N ALA A 242 21.30 12.21 -8.01
CA ALA A 242 20.54 13.43 -7.73
C ALA A 242 19.55 13.28 -6.55
N ASP A 243 19.21 12.05 -6.13
CA ASP A 243 18.37 11.82 -4.95
C ASP A 243 19.06 12.22 -3.64
N PHE A 244 20.40 12.31 -3.62
CA PHE A 244 21.18 12.74 -2.45
C PHE A 244 21.34 14.26 -2.41
N TYR A 245 20.22 14.97 -2.49
CA TYR A 245 20.18 16.42 -2.70
C TYR A 245 20.79 17.25 -1.56
N ASP A 246 20.89 16.70 -0.34
CA ASP A 246 21.48 17.38 0.82
C ASP A 246 22.95 17.00 1.07
N ARG A 247 23.60 16.40 0.07
CA ARG A 247 24.98 15.91 0.14
C ARG A 247 25.99 16.96 0.62
N VAL A 248 25.83 18.22 0.22
CA VAL A 248 26.73 19.31 0.64
C VAL A 248 26.69 19.51 2.16
N PHE A 249 25.49 19.56 2.74
CA PHE A 249 25.32 19.66 4.19
C PHE A 249 25.89 18.43 4.91
N LEU A 250 25.61 17.22 4.39
CA LEU A 250 26.07 15.98 5.00
C LEU A 250 27.60 15.85 4.97
N ASP A 251 28.24 16.18 3.85
CA ASP A 251 29.71 16.17 3.73
C ASP A 251 30.36 17.19 4.66
N GLN A 252 29.79 18.40 4.79
CA GLN A 252 30.29 19.40 5.73
C GLN A 252 30.10 18.95 7.19
N SER A 253 28.95 18.33 7.49
CA SER A 253 28.66 17.82 8.84
C SER A 253 29.65 16.73 9.28
N VAL A 254 30.18 15.92 8.36
CA VAL A 254 31.23 14.93 8.68
C VAL A 254 32.53 15.61 9.13
N ILE A 255 32.84 16.79 8.57
CA ILE A 255 34.02 17.58 8.97
C ILE A 255 33.79 18.21 10.35
N ASP A 256 32.60 18.78 10.56
CA ASP A 256 32.28 19.51 11.78
C ASP A 256 32.02 18.57 12.98
N HIS A 257 31.56 17.34 12.71
CA HIS A 257 31.23 16.34 13.73
C HIS A 257 31.97 15.02 13.46
N PRO A 258 33.15 14.79 14.07
CA PRO A 258 33.96 13.59 13.83
C PRO A 258 33.30 12.25 14.19
N ARG A 259 32.20 12.28 14.96
CA ARG A 259 31.40 11.11 15.33
C ARG A 259 30.19 10.89 14.42
N PHE A 260 30.10 11.65 13.33
CA PHE A 260 29.07 11.51 12.32
C PHE A 260 29.65 10.89 11.05
N HIS A 261 28.94 9.89 10.55
CA HIS A 261 29.22 9.25 9.27
C HIS A 261 27.94 9.18 8.43
N TRP A 262 28.06 9.24 7.12
CA TRP A 262 26.93 8.98 6.24
C TRP A 262 27.35 8.24 4.98
N HIS A 263 26.43 7.45 4.45
CA HIS A 263 26.64 6.56 3.31
C HIS A 263 25.49 6.69 2.31
N PRO A 264 25.73 7.26 1.11
CA PRO A 264 24.77 7.17 0.01
C PRO A 264 24.77 5.74 -0.54
N VAL A 265 23.59 5.16 -0.71
CA VAL A 265 23.42 3.80 -1.26
C VAL A 265 22.55 3.88 -2.50
N LEU A 266 23.16 3.74 -3.67
CA LEU A 266 22.42 3.66 -4.93
C LEU A 266 21.71 2.32 -5.04
N ALA A 267 20.46 2.32 -5.50
CA ALA A 267 19.65 1.12 -5.66
C ALA A 267 20.29 0.10 -6.63
N SER A 268 21.15 0.55 -7.55
CA SER A 268 21.94 -0.30 -8.44
C SER A 268 23.13 -0.98 -7.76
N GLN A 269 23.56 -0.48 -6.59
CA GLN A 269 24.75 -0.96 -5.87
C GLN A 269 24.38 -1.81 -4.64
N GLY A 270 23.17 -1.66 -4.10
CA GLY A 270 22.70 -2.45 -2.98
C GLY A 270 21.47 -1.88 -2.30
N ARG A 271 21.26 -2.29 -1.05
CA ARG A 271 20.21 -1.75 -0.17
C ARG A 271 20.85 -1.23 1.12
N VAL A 272 20.21 -0.25 1.74
CA VAL A 272 20.74 0.44 2.93
C VAL A 272 21.01 -0.50 4.08
N GLN A 273 20.15 -1.49 4.30
CA GLN A 273 20.29 -2.48 5.36
C GLN A 273 21.51 -3.38 5.16
N ASP A 274 21.78 -3.81 3.92
CA ASP A 274 22.89 -4.71 3.61
C ASP A 274 24.24 -4.01 3.84
N VAL A 275 24.33 -2.73 3.46
CA VAL A 275 25.53 -1.90 3.68
C VAL A 275 25.74 -1.66 5.18
N ALA A 276 24.66 -1.32 5.92
CA ALA A 276 24.76 -1.06 7.35
C ALA A 276 25.20 -2.27 8.16
N LEU A 277 24.70 -3.47 7.83
CA LEU A 277 25.15 -4.71 8.46
C LEU A 277 26.64 -4.99 8.22
N GLY A 278 27.15 -4.64 7.04
CA GLY A 278 28.57 -4.78 6.71
C GLY A 278 29.52 -3.89 7.51
N HIS A 279 29.01 -2.81 8.14
CA HIS A 279 29.82 -1.86 8.91
C HIS A 279 29.94 -2.20 10.41
N GLY A 280 29.33 -3.29 10.88
CA GLY A 280 29.63 -3.85 12.20
C GLY A 280 29.20 -3.01 13.41
N HIS A 281 28.06 -2.31 13.33
CA HIS A 281 27.51 -1.55 14.46
C HIS A 281 27.29 -2.40 15.71
N HIS A 282 27.38 -1.77 16.89
CA HIS A 282 27.02 -2.39 18.17
C HIS A 282 25.49 -2.42 18.36
N TRP A 283 24.82 -3.28 17.60
CA TRP A 283 23.35 -3.35 17.54
C TRP A 283 22.70 -3.53 18.91
N GLN A 284 23.33 -4.23 19.85
CA GLN A 284 22.78 -4.52 21.18
C GLN A 284 22.50 -3.26 22.02
N VAL A 285 23.18 -2.16 21.72
CA VAL A 285 23.03 -0.88 22.41
C VAL A 285 22.53 0.24 21.50
N ALA A 286 22.57 0.05 20.18
CA ALA A 286 22.21 1.09 19.23
C ALA A 286 20.74 1.56 19.37
N GLN A 287 20.50 2.81 19.02
CA GLN A 287 19.17 3.32 18.71
C GLN A 287 19.01 3.45 17.20
N VAL A 288 17.97 2.84 16.64
CA VAL A 288 17.70 2.88 15.20
C VAL A 288 16.47 3.71 14.89
N TYR A 289 16.61 4.60 13.90
CA TYR A 289 15.49 5.32 13.29
C TYR A 289 15.43 5.03 11.80
N ALA A 290 14.24 4.75 11.26
CA ALA A 290 14.05 4.51 9.83
C ALA A 290 12.85 5.27 9.26
N CYS A 291 13.03 5.95 8.12
CA CYS A 291 11.93 6.62 7.42
C CYS A 291 12.00 6.44 5.90
N GLY A 292 10.83 6.25 5.26
CA GLY A 292 10.72 6.12 3.81
C GLY A 292 9.93 4.89 3.37
N ASN A 293 10.43 4.16 2.38
CA ASN A 293 9.72 3.06 1.75
C ASN A 293 9.41 1.94 2.76
N GLY A 294 8.14 1.52 2.82
CA GLY A 294 7.69 0.51 3.78
C GLY A 294 8.33 -0.87 3.62
N ALA A 295 8.82 -1.25 2.43
CA ALA A 295 9.58 -2.48 2.25
C ALA A 295 11.00 -2.37 2.83
N MET A 296 11.66 -1.22 2.64
CA MET A 296 12.96 -0.94 3.27
C MET A 296 12.85 -1.01 4.80
N ILE A 297 11.84 -0.35 5.39
CA ILE A 297 11.67 -0.33 6.85
C ILE A 297 11.50 -1.74 7.42
N ARG A 298 10.71 -2.60 6.74
CA ARG A 298 10.54 -4.00 7.17
C ARG A 298 11.87 -4.75 7.15
N GLN A 299 12.64 -4.62 6.07
CA GLN A 299 13.91 -5.32 5.88
C GLN A 299 15.00 -4.84 6.86
N VAL A 300 15.17 -3.53 7.03
CA VAL A 300 16.09 -2.96 8.03
C VAL A 300 15.75 -3.50 9.41
N ARG A 301 14.47 -3.49 9.77
CA ARG A 301 14.02 -3.95 11.09
C ARG A 301 14.40 -5.41 11.33
N GLU A 302 13.99 -6.30 10.44
CA GLU A 302 14.29 -7.73 10.52
C GLU A 302 15.80 -7.97 10.69
N GLN A 303 16.60 -7.38 9.81
CA GLN A 303 18.05 -7.54 9.80
C GLN A 303 18.75 -6.96 11.04
N CYS A 304 18.34 -5.78 11.52
CA CYS A 304 18.92 -5.20 12.73
C CYS A 304 18.56 -6.03 13.98
N LEU A 305 17.33 -6.55 14.06
CA LEU A 305 16.92 -7.42 15.17
C LEU A 305 17.71 -8.74 15.15
N ASP A 306 17.89 -9.36 13.99
CA ASP A 306 18.71 -10.55 13.81
C ASP A 306 20.18 -10.31 14.19
N ALA A 307 20.67 -9.08 13.95
CA ALA A 307 22.00 -8.65 14.36
C ALA A 307 22.11 -8.30 15.87
N GLY A 308 20.99 -8.37 16.61
CA GLY A 308 20.94 -8.22 18.07
C GLY A 308 20.38 -6.90 18.58
N LEU A 309 19.77 -6.06 17.73
CA LEU A 309 19.10 -4.82 18.16
C LEU A 309 17.93 -5.12 19.13
N PRO A 310 17.85 -4.47 20.30
CA PRO A 310 16.65 -4.56 21.12
C PRO A 310 15.46 -3.94 20.41
N ALA A 311 14.40 -4.72 20.28
CA ALA A 311 13.08 -4.35 19.75
C ALA A 311 12.62 -2.91 19.98
N HIS A 312 12.69 -2.45 21.23
CA HIS A 312 12.19 -1.16 21.68
C HIS A 312 13.07 0.02 21.23
N ARG A 313 14.30 -0.26 20.76
CA ARG A 313 15.25 0.72 20.22
C ARG A 313 15.16 0.85 18.69
N PHE A 314 14.14 0.26 18.07
CA PHE A 314 13.80 0.47 16.67
C PHE A 314 12.55 1.35 16.54
N VAL A 315 12.72 2.55 16.01
CA VAL A 315 11.64 3.52 15.79
C VAL A 315 11.56 3.83 14.30
N ALA A 316 10.37 3.84 13.71
CA ALA A 316 10.24 4.08 12.28
C ALA A 316 8.91 4.71 11.88
N GLU A 317 8.93 5.37 10.73
CA GLU A 317 7.74 5.91 10.06
C GLU A 317 7.81 5.62 8.55
N ALA A 318 6.79 4.97 8.01
CA ALA A 318 6.74 4.73 6.57
C ALA A 318 6.12 5.94 5.86
N PHE A 319 6.77 6.36 4.77
CA PHE A 319 6.13 7.26 3.83
C PHE A 319 5.10 6.47 3.05
N VAL A 320 3.84 6.60 3.45
CA VAL A 320 2.70 6.17 2.65
C VAL A 320 2.36 7.35 1.76
N PRO A 321 2.38 7.20 0.42
CA PRO A 321 1.88 8.23 -0.47
C PRO A 321 0.51 8.67 0.03
N SER A 322 0.46 9.87 0.59
CA SER A 322 -0.81 10.52 0.85
C SER A 322 -1.15 11.12 -0.49
N GLY A 323 -2.13 10.58 -1.18
CA GLY A 323 -2.68 11.17 -2.38
C GLY A 323 -2.98 10.19 -3.48
N GLY A 324 -4.29 10.09 -3.74
CA GLY A 324 -4.75 9.91 -5.09
C GLY A 324 -4.05 10.90 -6.01
N ALA A 325 -3.63 10.40 -7.16
CA ALA A 325 -3.28 11.23 -8.29
C ALA A 325 -4.50 12.07 -8.70
N GLY A 326 -4.23 13.29 -9.19
CA GLY A 326 -5.16 14.10 -10.00
C GLY A 326 -6.31 14.83 -9.29
N THR A 327 -6.32 16.17 -9.39
CA THR A 327 -7.56 16.94 -9.29
C THR A 327 -8.46 16.34 -10.33
N GLN A 328 -9.71 16.13 -9.93
CA GLN A 328 -10.83 15.94 -10.82
C GLN A 328 -10.70 16.87 -12.06
N ALA A 329 -10.16 16.37 -13.18
CA ALA A 329 -11.04 16.30 -14.35
C ALA A 329 -12.24 15.52 -13.82
N PRO A 330 -13.46 16.08 -13.87
CA PRO A 330 -14.58 15.59 -13.09
C PRO A 330 -14.46 14.10 -13.06
N THR A 331 -14.21 13.48 -11.88
CA THR A 331 -14.35 12.02 -11.77
C THR A 331 -15.58 11.76 -12.61
N PRO A 332 -15.57 10.89 -13.64
CA PRO A 332 -16.84 10.40 -14.12
C PRO A 332 -17.50 9.96 -12.83
N ALA A 333 -18.47 10.76 -12.38
CA ALA A 333 -18.92 10.69 -11.02
C ALA A 333 -19.48 9.30 -10.99
N PHE A 334 -18.80 8.37 -10.29
CA PHE A 334 -19.10 6.95 -10.35
C PHE A 334 -20.59 6.86 -10.38
N ASP A 335 -21.13 6.27 -11.45
CA ASP A 335 -22.56 6.39 -11.69
C ASP A 335 -23.26 5.99 -10.38
N PRO A 336 -24.05 6.90 -9.78
CA PRO A 336 -24.48 6.77 -8.39
C PRO A 336 -25.42 5.59 -8.20
N ILE A 337 -25.84 4.94 -9.29
CA ILE A 337 -26.62 3.72 -9.33
C ILE A 337 -25.70 2.53 -9.62
N TRP A 338 -24.93 2.59 -10.71
CA TRP A 338 -24.22 1.42 -11.24
C TRP A 338 -22.82 1.20 -10.66
N GLU A 339 -22.16 2.23 -10.17
CA GLU A 339 -20.74 2.19 -9.79
C GLU A 339 -20.52 2.59 -8.32
N LYS A 340 -21.50 2.32 -7.45
CA LYS A 340 -21.38 2.60 -6.02
C LYS A 340 -20.20 1.89 -5.38
N ILE A 341 -19.36 2.64 -4.70
CA ILE A 341 -18.24 2.13 -3.92
C ILE A 341 -18.55 2.18 -2.42
N GLY A 342 -17.92 1.31 -1.64
CA GLY A 342 -17.99 1.34 -0.19
C GLY A 342 -16.92 2.25 0.45
N PRO A 343 -17.00 2.42 1.78
CA PRO A 343 -16.19 3.39 2.51
C PRO A 343 -14.69 3.03 2.58
N ARG A 344 -14.31 1.79 2.23
CA ARG A 344 -12.90 1.37 2.17
C ARG A 344 -12.34 1.49 0.75
N TYR A 345 -13.17 1.69 -0.27
CA TYR A 345 -12.70 1.70 -1.65
C TYR A 345 -11.60 2.75 -1.87
N SER A 346 -10.53 2.33 -2.52
CA SER A 346 -9.43 3.20 -2.95
C SER A 346 -8.75 2.57 -4.15
N PHE A 347 -8.24 3.41 -5.05
CA PHE A 347 -7.51 2.94 -6.24
C PHE A 347 -6.24 2.19 -5.82
N ASP A 348 -5.50 2.71 -4.84
CA ASP A 348 -4.30 2.05 -4.30
C ASP A 348 -4.60 0.66 -3.72
N GLY A 349 -5.73 0.51 -3.03
CA GLY A 349 -6.18 -0.77 -2.49
C GLY A 349 -6.52 -1.78 -3.58
N MET A 350 -7.27 -1.35 -4.60
CA MET A 350 -7.59 -2.18 -5.77
C MET A 350 -6.35 -2.54 -6.59
N LEU A 351 -5.43 -1.59 -6.79
CA LEU A 351 -4.18 -1.83 -7.51
C LEU A 351 -3.27 -2.79 -6.74
N ALA A 352 -3.16 -2.64 -5.42
CA ALA A 352 -2.40 -3.58 -4.58
C ALA A 352 -3.00 -4.99 -4.61
N ALA A 353 -4.33 -5.09 -4.60
CA ALA A 353 -5.05 -6.37 -4.72
C ALA A 353 -4.79 -7.03 -6.09
N ARG A 354 -4.89 -6.27 -7.18
CA ARG A 354 -4.55 -6.70 -8.54
C ARG A 354 -3.11 -7.20 -8.64
N ASP A 355 -2.13 -6.40 -8.20
CA ASP A 355 -0.71 -6.76 -8.19
C ASP A 355 -0.44 -8.07 -7.42
N GLN A 356 -1.17 -8.28 -6.32
CA GLN A 356 -1.06 -9.49 -5.52
C GLN A 356 -1.70 -10.70 -6.22
N SER A 357 -2.84 -10.51 -6.89
CA SER A 357 -3.47 -11.55 -7.72
C SER A 357 -2.60 -11.96 -8.91
N ILE A 358 -1.96 -11.00 -9.60
CA ILE A 358 -1.01 -11.29 -10.69
C ILE A 358 0.15 -12.17 -10.18
N ARG A 359 0.74 -11.80 -9.04
CA ARG A 359 1.82 -12.60 -8.42
C ARG A 359 1.34 -13.99 -8.01
N ALA A 360 0.10 -14.09 -7.51
CA ALA A 360 -0.49 -15.37 -7.11
C ALA A 360 -0.70 -16.27 -8.32
N LEU A 361 -1.27 -15.74 -9.40
CA LEU A 361 -1.48 -16.44 -10.65
C LEU A 361 -0.15 -16.93 -11.24
N ALA A 362 0.87 -16.08 -11.30
CA ALA A 362 2.21 -16.49 -11.74
C ALA A 362 2.80 -17.63 -10.87
N ALA A 363 2.65 -17.54 -9.55
CA ALA A 363 3.10 -18.57 -8.63
C ALA A 363 2.35 -19.91 -8.82
N ILE A 364 1.03 -19.86 -9.03
CA ILE A 364 0.19 -21.03 -9.31
C ILE A 364 0.57 -21.66 -10.65
N ALA A 365 0.63 -20.86 -11.71
CA ALA A 365 0.99 -21.30 -13.05
C ALA A 365 2.36 -22.00 -13.07
N SER A 366 3.36 -21.44 -12.35
CA SER A 366 4.70 -22.03 -12.26
C SER A 366 4.75 -23.43 -11.62
N ARG A 367 3.69 -23.81 -10.88
CA ARG A 367 3.61 -25.08 -10.15
C ARG A 367 2.77 -26.13 -10.85
N LEU A 368 2.01 -25.76 -11.88
CA LEU A 368 1.27 -26.69 -12.72
C LEU A 368 2.23 -27.62 -13.46
N ARG A 369 1.90 -28.92 -13.50
CA ARG A 369 2.77 -29.94 -14.10
C ARG A 369 1.95 -30.94 -14.89
N VAL A 370 2.49 -31.39 -16.02
CA VAL A 370 1.89 -32.48 -16.81
C VAL A 370 1.65 -33.70 -15.91
N GLY A 371 0.44 -34.24 -15.99
CA GLY A 371 -0.03 -35.35 -15.16
C GLY A 371 -0.83 -34.92 -13.93
N MET A 372 -0.73 -33.65 -13.49
CA MET A 372 -1.52 -33.10 -12.38
C MET A 372 -3.01 -33.10 -12.72
N THR A 373 -3.84 -33.52 -11.78
CA THR A 373 -5.31 -33.47 -11.90
C THR A 373 -5.83 -32.06 -11.64
N THR A 374 -6.99 -31.72 -12.20
CA THR A 374 -7.65 -30.43 -11.91
C THR A 374 -7.89 -30.25 -10.41
N GLY A 375 -8.25 -31.33 -9.70
CA GLY A 375 -8.40 -31.32 -8.25
C GLY A 375 -7.10 -30.95 -7.52
N GLU A 376 -5.99 -31.62 -7.84
CA GLU A 376 -4.68 -31.31 -7.26
C GLU A 376 -4.23 -29.87 -7.56
N ALA A 377 -4.53 -29.36 -8.75
CA ALA A 377 -4.21 -27.99 -9.13
C ALA A 377 -5.01 -26.95 -8.33
N LEU A 378 -6.31 -27.19 -8.13
CA LEU A 378 -7.15 -26.33 -7.30
C LEU A 378 -6.74 -26.36 -5.84
N ASP A 379 -6.42 -27.53 -5.31
CA ASP A 379 -5.98 -27.68 -3.92
C ASP A 379 -4.64 -26.95 -3.73
N MET A 380 -3.70 -27.09 -4.68
CA MET A 380 -2.44 -26.35 -4.72
C MET A 380 -2.64 -24.82 -4.82
N ALA A 381 -3.58 -24.37 -5.64
CA ALA A 381 -3.89 -22.95 -5.79
C ALA A 381 -4.49 -22.36 -4.52
N ALA A 382 -5.40 -23.08 -3.86
CA ALA A 382 -5.97 -22.68 -2.57
C ALA A 382 -4.88 -22.55 -1.50
N GLU A 383 -3.98 -23.54 -1.40
CA GLU A 383 -2.82 -23.48 -0.50
C GLU A 383 -1.91 -22.28 -0.81
N GLN A 384 -1.67 -22.02 -2.09
CA GLN A 384 -0.83 -20.90 -2.52
C GLN A 384 -1.46 -19.54 -2.19
N LEU A 385 -2.75 -19.35 -2.47
CA LEU A 385 -3.49 -18.13 -2.12
C LEU A 385 -3.50 -17.90 -0.61
N GLN A 386 -3.75 -18.96 0.16
CA GLN A 386 -3.73 -18.90 1.62
C GLN A 386 -2.34 -18.53 2.16
N ALA A 387 -1.27 -19.13 1.62
CA ALA A 387 0.11 -18.82 2.00
C ALA A 387 0.50 -17.37 1.66
N MET A 388 -0.10 -16.79 0.61
CA MET A 388 0.09 -15.39 0.24
C MET A 388 -0.75 -14.41 1.07
N GLY A 389 -1.58 -14.91 2.00
CA GLY A 389 -2.38 -14.10 2.90
C GLY A 389 -3.75 -13.71 2.36
N ALA A 390 -4.31 -14.45 1.39
CA ALA A 390 -5.67 -14.24 0.94
C ALA A 390 -6.61 -14.56 2.12
N SER A 391 -7.54 -13.64 2.41
CA SER A 391 -8.44 -13.82 3.55
C SER A 391 -9.54 -14.85 3.26
N HIS A 392 -10.09 -14.79 2.05
CA HIS A 392 -11.07 -15.70 1.45
C HIS A 392 -11.14 -15.39 -0.04
N THR A 393 -12.03 -16.05 -0.78
CA THR A 393 -12.28 -15.78 -2.20
C THR A 393 -13.70 -15.26 -2.39
N TRP A 394 -13.88 -14.26 -3.24
CA TRP A 394 -15.19 -13.68 -3.52
C TRP A 394 -15.95 -14.50 -4.58
N HIS A 395 -15.24 -15.13 -5.53
CA HIS A 395 -15.73 -16.30 -6.30
C HIS A 395 -14.74 -17.48 -6.20
N PRO A 396 -15.16 -18.71 -6.54
CA PRO A 396 -14.28 -19.86 -6.53
C PRO A 396 -13.09 -19.69 -7.49
N THR A 397 -11.90 -20.14 -7.09
CA THR A 397 -10.77 -20.30 -8.01
C THR A 397 -11.14 -21.28 -9.13
N TYR A 398 -10.96 -20.87 -10.37
CA TYR A 398 -11.18 -21.73 -11.54
C TYR A 398 -9.85 -22.11 -12.17
N ILE A 399 -9.58 -23.41 -12.25
CA ILE A 399 -8.47 -23.97 -13.02
C ILE A 399 -9.04 -25.01 -13.97
N ARG A 400 -8.82 -24.84 -15.28
CA ARG A 400 -9.44 -25.66 -16.33
C ARG A 400 -8.39 -26.10 -17.32
N PHE A 401 -8.38 -27.38 -17.68
CA PHE A 401 -7.41 -27.96 -18.62
C PHE A 401 -8.07 -28.39 -19.93
N GLY A 402 -7.44 -28.09 -21.07
CA GLY A 402 -7.87 -28.50 -22.41
C GLY A 402 -9.35 -28.22 -22.66
N ALA A 403 -10.12 -29.26 -22.97
CA ALA A 403 -11.55 -29.14 -23.27
C ALA A 403 -12.44 -28.54 -22.17
N ASP A 404 -11.96 -28.44 -20.93
CA ASP A 404 -12.73 -27.83 -19.86
C ASP A 404 -12.63 -26.30 -19.86
N THR A 405 -11.73 -25.69 -20.66
CA THR A 405 -11.56 -24.22 -20.72
C THR A 405 -12.72 -23.50 -21.40
N VAL A 406 -13.53 -24.21 -22.19
CA VAL A 406 -14.76 -23.67 -22.82
C VAL A 406 -16.02 -23.92 -22.00
N ARG A 407 -15.93 -24.64 -20.88
CA ARG A 407 -17.11 -24.95 -20.06
C ARG A 407 -17.52 -23.74 -19.22
N PRO A 408 -18.82 -23.41 -19.14
CA PRO A 408 -19.30 -22.34 -18.29
C PRO A 408 -19.09 -22.67 -16.79
N PRO A 409 -19.01 -21.66 -15.91
CA PRO A 409 -18.90 -21.84 -14.45
C PRO A 409 -19.97 -22.77 -13.85
N ARG A 410 -21.19 -22.74 -14.40
CA ARG A 410 -22.37 -23.47 -13.90
C ARG A 410 -22.35 -24.97 -14.15
N GLU A 411 -21.52 -25.47 -15.06
CA GLU A 411 -21.45 -26.89 -15.44
C GLU A 411 -20.52 -27.74 -14.56
N GLY A 412 -19.91 -27.13 -13.54
CA GLY A 412 -18.96 -27.79 -12.65
C GLY A 412 -17.64 -28.17 -13.35
N ILE A 413 -16.71 -28.71 -12.58
CA ILE A 413 -15.38 -29.09 -13.08
C ILE A 413 -15.13 -30.59 -12.91
N ASP A 414 -14.47 -31.23 -13.88
CA ASP A 414 -13.96 -32.58 -13.70
C ASP A 414 -12.66 -32.54 -12.91
N ARG A 415 -12.74 -32.82 -11.60
CA ARG A 415 -11.57 -32.86 -10.71
C ARG A 415 -10.55 -33.94 -11.08
N GLN A 416 -10.93 -34.97 -11.85
CA GLN A 416 -10.04 -36.09 -12.20
C GLN A 416 -9.33 -35.91 -13.54
N ARG A 417 -9.71 -34.89 -14.32
CA ARG A 417 -9.04 -34.54 -15.57
C ARG A 417 -7.58 -34.21 -15.30
N ARG A 418 -6.66 -34.78 -16.10
CA ARG A 418 -5.22 -34.56 -15.97
C ARG A 418 -4.70 -33.61 -17.04
N LEU A 419 -3.82 -32.69 -16.62
CA LEU A 419 -3.07 -31.80 -17.49
C LEU A 419 -2.17 -32.61 -18.43
N ARG A 420 -2.34 -32.45 -19.74
CA ARG A 420 -1.54 -33.12 -20.78
C ARG A 420 -0.37 -32.26 -21.22
N ALA A 421 0.59 -32.88 -21.90
CA ALA A 421 1.80 -32.21 -22.37
C ALA A 421 1.56 -31.11 -23.41
N SER A 422 0.38 -31.10 -24.05
CA SER A 422 -0.01 -30.19 -25.12
C SER A 422 -1.33 -29.47 -24.82
N ASP A 423 -1.67 -29.23 -23.56
CA ASP A 423 -2.94 -28.62 -23.16
C ASP A 423 -2.90 -27.09 -23.10
N ILE A 424 -4.08 -26.48 -23.22
CA ILE A 424 -4.34 -25.09 -22.83
C ILE A 424 -4.90 -25.08 -21.41
N VAL A 425 -4.56 -24.08 -20.61
CA VAL A 425 -4.95 -23.99 -19.21
C VAL A 425 -5.47 -22.60 -18.91
N VAL A 426 -6.68 -22.51 -18.36
CA VAL A 426 -7.21 -21.28 -17.79
C VAL A 426 -7.01 -21.32 -16.28
N VAL A 427 -6.46 -20.23 -15.73
CA VAL A 427 -6.40 -19.97 -14.28
C VAL A 427 -7.08 -18.63 -14.04
N ASP A 428 -8.09 -18.63 -13.19
CA ASP A 428 -8.93 -17.47 -12.89
C ASP A 428 -9.13 -17.41 -11.36
N LEU A 429 -8.79 -16.25 -10.79
CA LEU A 429 -8.59 -16.06 -9.36
C LEU A 429 -9.40 -14.87 -8.82
N GLY A 430 -10.26 -15.15 -7.84
CA GLY A 430 -10.99 -14.13 -7.06
C GLY A 430 -10.61 -13.99 -5.59
N PRO A 431 -9.34 -13.91 -5.18
CA PRO A 431 -8.96 -13.74 -3.78
C PRO A 431 -9.30 -12.35 -3.23
N VAL A 432 -9.55 -12.27 -1.93
CA VAL A 432 -9.74 -11.00 -1.21
C VAL A 432 -8.48 -10.66 -0.41
N TRP A 433 -7.83 -9.55 -0.80
CA TRP A 433 -6.60 -9.03 -0.20
C TRP A 433 -6.91 -7.78 0.62
N ASP A 434 -6.72 -7.82 1.95
CA ASP A 434 -6.91 -6.66 2.84
C ASP A 434 -8.29 -5.96 2.71
N GLY A 435 -9.32 -6.70 2.32
CA GLY A 435 -10.68 -6.20 2.11
C GLY A 435 -10.95 -5.61 0.71
N TYR A 436 -10.05 -5.85 -0.25
CA TYR A 436 -10.23 -5.52 -1.67
C TYR A 436 -10.31 -6.79 -2.49
N GLU A 437 -11.11 -6.74 -3.55
CA GLU A 437 -11.26 -7.83 -4.50
C GLU A 437 -10.07 -7.85 -5.43
N GLY A 438 -9.29 -8.92 -5.35
CA GLY A 438 -8.32 -9.27 -6.36
C GLY A 438 -9.04 -10.12 -7.40
N ASP A 439 -9.02 -9.65 -8.64
CA ASP A 439 -9.68 -10.31 -9.76
C ASP A 439 -8.73 -10.30 -10.95
N TYR A 440 -8.24 -11.49 -11.30
CA TYR A 440 -7.22 -11.65 -12.31
C TYR A 440 -7.12 -13.10 -12.78
N GLY A 441 -7.10 -13.26 -14.10
CA GLY A 441 -7.20 -14.54 -14.75
C GLY A 441 -6.49 -14.52 -16.10
N ASP A 442 -5.82 -15.62 -16.44
CA ASP A 442 -5.05 -15.73 -17.67
C ASP A 442 -4.98 -17.18 -18.17
N THR A 443 -4.50 -17.31 -19.40
CA THR A 443 -4.39 -18.56 -20.15
C THR A 443 -2.95 -18.95 -20.42
N PHE A 444 -2.63 -20.21 -20.14
CA PHE A 444 -1.31 -20.81 -20.30
C PHE A 444 -1.33 -21.95 -21.31
N VAL A 445 -0.26 -22.10 -22.08
CA VAL A 445 -0.10 -23.19 -23.04
C VAL A 445 1.05 -24.10 -22.64
N PHE A 446 0.78 -25.40 -22.59
CA PHE A 446 1.78 -26.44 -22.40
C PHE A 446 2.15 -27.04 -23.75
N GLY A 447 3.44 -27.26 -23.98
CA GLY A 447 3.97 -27.87 -25.20
C GLY A 447 3.89 -26.98 -26.43
N ASP A 448 4.23 -27.55 -27.58
CA ASP A 448 4.10 -26.90 -28.89
C ASP A 448 2.74 -27.24 -29.51
N ALA A 449 1.77 -26.37 -29.28
CA ALA A 449 0.40 -26.52 -29.76
C ALA A 449 -0.04 -25.22 -30.48
N PRO A 450 0.16 -25.10 -31.80
CA PRO A 450 -0.09 -23.87 -32.55
C PRO A 450 -1.50 -23.30 -32.37
N LEU A 451 -2.52 -24.16 -32.27
CA LEU A 451 -3.90 -23.74 -32.03
C LEU A 451 -4.07 -23.07 -30.65
N HIS A 452 -3.43 -23.60 -29.61
CA HIS A 452 -3.52 -23.07 -28.24
C HIS A 452 -2.75 -21.76 -28.10
N LEU A 453 -1.58 -21.67 -28.74
CA LEU A 453 -0.81 -20.42 -28.84
C LEU A 453 -1.62 -19.36 -29.59
N GLY A 454 -2.21 -19.71 -30.72
CA GLY A 454 -3.09 -18.82 -31.48
C GLY A 454 -4.31 -18.35 -30.68
N CYS A 455 -4.88 -19.22 -29.82
CA CYS A 455 -5.95 -18.85 -28.90
C CYS A 455 -5.49 -17.78 -27.90
N THR A 456 -4.32 -17.98 -27.28
CA THR A 456 -3.79 -17.09 -26.24
C THR A 456 -3.38 -15.74 -26.83
N THR A 457 -2.77 -15.73 -28.02
CA THR A 457 -2.46 -14.50 -28.74
C THR A 457 -3.73 -13.72 -29.10
N ALA A 458 -4.72 -14.37 -29.72
CA ALA A 458 -5.97 -13.70 -30.09
C ALA A 458 -6.73 -13.20 -28.85
N LEU A 459 -6.65 -13.92 -27.73
CA LEU A 459 -7.26 -13.55 -26.47
C LEU A 459 -6.73 -12.22 -25.93
N HIS A 460 -5.40 -12.06 -25.82
CA HIS A 460 -4.79 -10.81 -25.37
C HIS A 460 -4.98 -9.68 -26.39
N GLU A 461 -4.92 -9.96 -27.70
CA GLU A 461 -5.21 -8.94 -28.73
C GLU A 461 -6.67 -8.44 -28.66
N VAL A 462 -7.66 -9.34 -28.50
CA VAL A 462 -9.07 -8.94 -28.35
C VAL A 462 -9.24 -8.12 -27.08
N PHE A 463 -8.60 -8.51 -25.97
CA PHE A 463 -8.64 -7.74 -24.73
C PHE A 463 -8.06 -6.33 -24.92
N ASP A 464 -6.84 -6.21 -25.46
CA ASP A 464 -6.16 -4.92 -25.65
C ASP A 464 -6.96 -4.01 -26.58
N GLU A 465 -7.45 -4.53 -27.71
CA GLU A 465 -8.29 -3.75 -28.63
C GLU A 465 -9.61 -3.30 -27.97
N THR A 466 -10.19 -4.12 -27.10
CA THR A 466 -11.42 -3.79 -26.37
C THR A 466 -11.14 -2.75 -25.28
N ARG A 467 -10.01 -2.84 -24.57
CA ARG A 467 -9.54 -1.80 -23.65
C ARG A 467 -9.32 -0.48 -24.39
N ASP A 468 -8.71 -0.51 -25.57
CA ASP A 468 -8.53 0.69 -26.40
C ASP A 468 -9.87 1.26 -26.90
N ALA A 469 -10.87 0.41 -27.09
CA ALA A 469 -12.23 0.85 -27.38
C ALA A 469 -12.90 1.51 -26.15
N TRP A 470 -12.64 0.98 -24.96
CA TRP A 470 -13.06 1.61 -23.70
C TRP A 470 -12.44 2.99 -23.51
N LEU A 471 -11.16 3.17 -23.81
CA LEU A 471 -10.49 4.49 -23.79
C LEU A 471 -11.13 5.52 -24.74
N ARG A 472 -11.89 5.06 -25.76
CA ARG A 472 -12.67 5.91 -26.67
C ARG A 472 -14.09 6.21 -26.17
N GLY A 473 -14.46 5.72 -24.99
CA GLY A 473 -15.73 6.01 -24.32
C GLY A 473 -16.89 5.07 -24.71
N LEU A 474 -16.62 3.86 -25.19
CA LEU A 474 -17.67 2.87 -25.45
C LEU A 474 -18.35 2.43 -24.15
N THR A 475 -19.67 2.25 -24.22
CA THR A 475 -20.47 1.64 -23.15
C THR A 475 -20.15 0.16 -22.98
N GLY A 476 -20.45 -0.43 -21.83
CA GLY A 476 -20.19 -1.86 -21.60
C GLY A 476 -20.85 -2.78 -22.65
N ARG A 477 -22.07 -2.48 -23.11
CA ARG A 477 -22.69 -3.21 -24.24
C ARG A 477 -21.89 -3.09 -25.53
N GLU A 478 -21.46 -1.87 -25.88
CA GLU A 478 -20.65 -1.62 -27.08
C GLU A 478 -19.27 -2.27 -27.00
N LEU A 479 -18.68 -2.39 -25.80
CA LEU A 479 -17.42 -3.12 -25.59
C LEU A 479 -17.55 -4.59 -25.95
N TYR A 480 -18.63 -5.25 -25.53
CA TYR A 480 -18.84 -6.67 -25.85
C TYR A 480 -19.25 -6.89 -27.32
N ASP A 481 -19.96 -5.93 -27.94
CA ASP A 481 -20.18 -5.94 -29.39
C ASP A 481 -18.87 -5.79 -30.18
N PHE A 482 -17.98 -4.92 -29.71
CA PHE A 482 -16.66 -4.72 -30.29
C PHE A 482 -15.76 -5.96 -30.11
N ALA A 483 -15.70 -6.51 -28.89
CA ALA A 483 -14.94 -7.72 -28.59
C ALA A 483 -15.41 -8.91 -29.43
N GLU A 484 -16.72 -9.05 -29.67
CA GLU A 484 -17.27 -10.10 -30.52
C GLU A 484 -16.83 -9.95 -31.97
N GLN A 485 -16.87 -8.72 -32.51
CA GLN A 485 -16.39 -8.44 -33.86
C GLN A 485 -14.89 -8.71 -34.00
N SER A 486 -14.08 -8.29 -33.01
CA SER A 486 -12.64 -8.55 -32.98
C SER A 486 -12.33 -10.05 -32.92
N ALA A 487 -13.03 -10.80 -32.06
CA ALA A 487 -12.89 -12.25 -31.94
C ALA A 487 -13.22 -12.96 -33.26
N VAL A 488 -14.35 -12.61 -33.90
CA VAL A 488 -14.77 -13.20 -35.18
C VAL A 488 -13.76 -12.89 -36.28
N ALA A 489 -13.23 -11.67 -36.35
CA ALA A 489 -12.20 -11.29 -37.31
C ALA A 489 -10.90 -12.12 -37.16
N LYS A 490 -10.61 -12.59 -35.95
CA LYS A 490 -9.48 -13.47 -35.62
C LYS A 490 -9.82 -14.97 -35.67
N GLY A 491 -11.03 -15.34 -36.10
CA GLY A 491 -11.47 -16.72 -36.24
C GLY A 491 -11.95 -17.41 -34.95
N TRP A 492 -12.24 -16.64 -33.90
CA TRP A 492 -12.72 -17.11 -32.61
C TRP A 492 -14.16 -16.68 -32.35
N ARG A 493 -14.82 -17.33 -31.39
CA ARG A 493 -16.14 -16.95 -30.89
C ARG A 493 -16.02 -16.42 -29.47
N LEU A 494 -16.57 -15.24 -29.20
CA LEU A 494 -16.67 -14.69 -27.85
C LEU A 494 -17.77 -15.42 -27.06
N ALA A 495 -17.50 -15.82 -25.82
CA ALA A 495 -18.53 -16.31 -24.90
C ALA A 495 -19.15 -15.14 -24.13
N ARG A 496 -20.15 -14.49 -24.72
CA ARG A 496 -20.77 -13.26 -24.16
C ARG A 496 -21.42 -13.42 -22.78
N ASN A 497 -21.65 -14.65 -22.34
CA ASN A 497 -22.26 -14.98 -21.04
C ASN A 497 -21.23 -15.04 -19.88
N LEU A 498 -19.95 -14.82 -20.17
CA LEU A 498 -18.94 -14.46 -19.19
C LEU A 498 -18.51 -13.04 -19.52
N ALA A 499 -19.29 -12.10 -18.97
CA ALA A 499 -19.01 -10.70 -19.06
C ALA A 499 -18.43 -10.22 -17.74
N GLY A 500 -17.53 -9.25 -17.84
CA GLY A 500 -16.90 -8.61 -16.72
C GLY A 500 -17.93 -8.05 -15.76
N HIS A 501 -17.50 -7.79 -14.55
CA HIS A 501 -18.38 -7.33 -13.49
C HIS A 501 -17.73 -6.17 -12.76
N ARG A 502 -18.50 -5.63 -11.83
CA ARG A 502 -18.11 -4.45 -11.10
C ARG A 502 -17.26 -4.83 -9.89
N LEU A 503 -16.17 -4.09 -9.68
CA LEU A 503 -15.30 -4.20 -8.52
C LEU A 503 -15.61 -3.12 -7.48
N ALA A 504 -15.35 -3.42 -6.21
CA ALA A 504 -15.33 -2.43 -5.13
C ALA A 504 -14.45 -2.90 -3.96
N ASP A 505 -14.46 -2.15 -2.85
CA ASP A 505 -14.10 -2.76 -1.57
C ASP A 505 -15.06 -3.91 -1.26
N PHE A 506 -14.50 -5.03 -0.83
CA PHE A 506 -15.24 -6.26 -0.68
C PHE A 506 -16.33 -6.14 0.39
N PRO A 507 -17.57 -6.61 0.13
CA PRO A 507 -18.06 -7.24 -1.11
C PRO A 507 -18.74 -6.28 -2.08
N HIS A 508 -18.42 -6.35 -3.37
CA HIS A 508 -19.09 -5.56 -4.41
C HIS A 508 -20.57 -5.92 -4.59
N ALA A 509 -20.92 -7.20 -4.37
CA ALA A 509 -22.28 -7.70 -4.54
C ALA A 509 -23.32 -7.05 -3.59
N LEU A 510 -22.88 -6.31 -2.56
CA LEU A 510 -23.77 -5.58 -1.65
C LEU A 510 -24.47 -4.38 -2.32
N PHE A 511 -23.97 -3.92 -3.46
CA PHE A 511 -24.38 -2.66 -4.05
C PHE A 511 -25.20 -2.85 -5.33
N GLU A 512 -24.75 -3.72 -6.25
CA GLU A 512 -25.46 -4.14 -7.47
C GLU A 512 -24.77 -5.37 -8.07
N ASN A 513 -25.51 -6.23 -8.79
CA ASN A 513 -24.96 -7.40 -9.47
C ASN A 513 -25.31 -7.36 -10.96
N LYS A 514 -24.67 -6.42 -11.68
CA LYS A 514 -24.87 -6.18 -13.10
C LYS A 514 -23.62 -6.54 -13.89
N GLU A 515 -23.82 -7.25 -15.00
CA GLU A 515 -22.76 -7.61 -15.95
C GLU A 515 -22.38 -6.38 -16.80
N LEU A 516 -21.09 -6.24 -17.08
CA LEU A 516 -20.53 -5.17 -17.89
C LEU A 516 -21.12 -5.16 -19.30
N ALA A 517 -21.40 -6.33 -19.89
CA ALA A 517 -22.02 -6.44 -21.21
C ALA A 517 -23.44 -5.83 -21.28
N ASP A 518 -24.10 -5.61 -20.14
CA ASP A 518 -25.42 -5.00 -20.05
C ASP A 518 -25.38 -3.54 -19.60
N LEU A 519 -24.19 -2.98 -19.42
CA LEU A 519 -23.99 -1.60 -18.96
C LEU A 519 -24.18 -0.61 -20.13
N ASP A 520 -25.16 0.29 -20.00
CA ASP A 520 -25.48 1.33 -21.00
C ASP A 520 -24.70 2.63 -20.78
N ILE A 521 -23.68 2.61 -19.91
CA ILE A 521 -22.76 3.72 -19.66
C ILE A 521 -21.31 3.28 -19.95
N PRO A 522 -20.41 4.21 -20.27
CA PRO A 522 -18.98 3.91 -20.28
C PRO A 522 -18.54 3.52 -18.86
N PRO A 523 -17.91 2.36 -18.67
CA PRO A 523 -17.45 1.94 -17.33
C PRO A 523 -16.33 2.85 -16.84
N SER A 524 -16.34 3.19 -15.55
CA SER A 524 -15.30 3.96 -14.88
C SER A 524 -14.05 3.10 -14.61
N GLU A 525 -12.87 3.72 -14.58
CA GLU A 525 -11.63 3.00 -14.25
C GLU A 525 -11.67 2.44 -12.83
N MET A 526 -10.94 1.34 -12.62
CA MET A 526 -10.74 0.68 -11.33
C MET A 526 -12.01 0.14 -10.65
N ALA A 527 -13.19 0.36 -11.25
CA ALA A 527 -14.49 -0.10 -10.77
C ALA A 527 -15.08 -1.26 -11.59
N TRP A 528 -14.42 -1.66 -12.67
CA TRP A 528 -14.86 -2.77 -13.53
C TRP A 528 -13.69 -3.62 -13.95
N VAL A 529 -13.90 -4.94 -13.96
CA VAL A 529 -13.03 -5.89 -14.67
C VAL A 529 -13.57 -6.05 -16.09
N LEU A 530 -12.67 -6.19 -17.06
CA LEU A 530 -13.02 -6.66 -18.39
C LEU A 530 -12.69 -8.16 -18.46
N GLU A 531 -13.67 -8.99 -18.78
CA GLU A 531 -13.47 -10.44 -18.97
C GLU A 531 -13.64 -10.80 -20.44
N ILE A 532 -12.63 -11.42 -21.04
CA ILE A 532 -12.70 -11.95 -22.40
C ILE A 532 -12.53 -13.46 -22.34
N GLN A 533 -13.54 -14.20 -22.80
CA GLN A 533 -13.44 -15.62 -23.02
C GLN A 533 -13.62 -15.95 -24.51
N LEU A 534 -12.60 -16.56 -25.11
CA LEU A 534 -12.64 -17.03 -26.49
C LEU A 534 -12.86 -18.53 -26.55
N CYS A 535 -13.69 -18.97 -27.48
CA CYS A 535 -13.92 -20.37 -27.82
C CYS A 535 -13.60 -20.59 -29.30
N HIS A 536 -12.95 -21.70 -29.62
CA HIS A 536 -12.79 -22.13 -31.00
C HIS A 536 -14.18 -22.46 -31.61
N PRO A 537 -14.43 -22.18 -32.90
CA PRO A 537 -15.75 -22.41 -33.51
C PRO A 537 -16.18 -23.88 -33.55
N THR A 538 -15.23 -24.82 -33.64
CA THR A 538 -15.52 -26.26 -33.84
C THR A 538 -14.80 -27.19 -32.86
N GLU A 539 -13.78 -26.70 -32.16
CA GLU A 539 -12.96 -27.52 -31.26
C GLU A 539 -13.31 -27.13 -29.82
N PRO A 540 -13.27 -28.07 -28.87
CA PRO A 540 -13.48 -27.75 -27.46
C PRO A 540 -12.20 -27.14 -26.90
N ILE A 541 -11.83 -25.95 -27.36
CA ILE A 541 -10.62 -25.22 -26.97
C ILE A 541 -11.00 -23.76 -26.79
N GLY A 542 -10.54 -23.18 -25.69
CA GLY A 542 -10.77 -21.78 -25.39
C GLY A 542 -9.77 -21.24 -24.39
N GLY A 543 -9.79 -19.93 -24.24
CA GLY A 543 -8.98 -19.18 -23.31
C GLY A 543 -9.82 -18.12 -22.61
N PHE A 544 -9.32 -17.67 -21.49
CA PHE A 544 -9.91 -16.65 -20.64
C PHE A 544 -8.81 -15.70 -20.17
N PHE A 545 -9.08 -14.41 -20.27
CA PHE A 545 -8.22 -13.38 -19.74
C PHE A 545 -9.11 -12.29 -19.17
N GLU A 546 -8.76 -11.85 -17.98
CA GLU A 546 -9.43 -10.75 -17.32
C GLU A 546 -8.41 -9.83 -16.67
N ASP A 547 -8.74 -8.56 -16.65
CA ASP A 547 -8.00 -7.57 -15.89
C ASP A 547 -8.88 -6.35 -15.63
N ILE A 548 -8.50 -5.59 -14.60
CA ILE A 548 -9.17 -4.35 -14.23
C ILE A 548 -9.03 -3.32 -15.37
N LEU A 549 -10.12 -2.66 -15.74
CA LEU A 549 -10.07 -1.51 -16.63
C LEU A 549 -9.37 -0.34 -15.91
N MET A 550 -8.17 -0.01 -16.36
CA MET A 550 -7.36 1.06 -15.78
C MET A 550 -6.70 1.88 -16.88
N LEU A 551 -6.50 3.17 -16.64
CA LEU A 551 -5.69 4.01 -17.51
C LEU A 551 -4.22 3.60 -17.37
N ASP A 552 -3.48 3.58 -18.49
CA ASP A 552 -2.04 3.33 -18.44
C ASP A 552 -1.35 4.44 -17.62
N ALA A 553 -0.49 4.03 -16.68
CA ALA A 553 0.24 4.92 -15.77
C ALA A 553 1.40 5.68 -16.43
#